data_AF-A0A1J8PWP4-F1
#
_entry.id   AF-A0A1J8PWP4-F1
#
_cell.length_a   1.000
_cell.length_b   1.000
_cell.length_c   1.000
_cell.angle_alpha   90.00
_cell.angle_beta   90.00
_cell.angle_gamma   90.00
#
_symmetry.space_group_name_H-M   'P 1'
#
loop_
_entity.id
_entity.type
_entity.pdbx_description
1 polymer ?
#
loop_
_entity_poly.entity_id
_entity_poly.type
_entity_poly.pdbx_seq_one_letter_code
_entity_poly.pdbx_strand_id
1 'polypeptide(L)'
;NTSDASAVLAITVDTVAPTMTTNTTGQIASSSDLVATFSEAIAKGTGDIVIKESGDGTVFETLSILGNNITIGGVDNRTLTINPSADLESNKSY
;
A
#
# COMPACT_ATOMS: atom_id res chain seq x y z
N ASN A 1 4.16 42.65 -29.80
CA ASN A 1 4.73 41.33 -29.46
C ASN A 1 5.11 41.38 -27.99
N THR A 2 4.15 41.18 -27.11
CA THR A 2 4.35 41.11 -25.66
C THR A 2 4.40 39.63 -25.31
N SER A 3 5.61 39.10 -25.13
CA SER A 3 5.78 37.74 -24.61
C SER A 3 5.58 37.76 -23.09
N ASP A 4 4.36 38.09 -22.64
CA ASP A 4 3.97 37.84 -21.24
C ASP A 4 3.58 36.36 -21.11
N ALA A 5 4.58 35.50 -21.24
CA ALA A 5 4.50 34.12 -20.84
C ALA A 5 5.46 33.91 -19.67
N SER A 6 5.10 34.47 -18.51
CA SER A 6 5.67 34.02 -17.25
C SER A 6 4.53 33.64 -16.33
N ALA A 7 3.80 32.59 -16.71
CA ALA A 7 2.94 31.89 -15.78
C ALA A 7 3.84 31.36 -14.65
N VAL A 8 3.70 31.93 -13.46
CA VAL A 8 4.29 31.38 -12.25
C VAL A 8 3.70 29.99 -12.08
N LEU A 9 4.49 28.94 -12.36
CA LEU A 9 4.13 27.58 -11.98
C LEU A 9 4.08 27.53 -10.46
N ALA A 10 2.88 27.44 -9.88
CA ALA A 10 2.71 27.16 -8.47
C ALA A 10 3.05 25.68 -8.23
N ILE A 11 4.23 25.41 -7.69
CA ILE A 11 4.61 24.08 -7.20
C ILE A 11 4.09 24.00 -5.76
N THR A 12 3.05 23.20 -5.54
CA THR A 12 2.60 22.88 -4.19
C THR A 12 3.48 21.75 -3.65
N VAL A 13 4.12 21.98 -2.51
CA VAL A 13 4.82 20.92 -1.78
C VAL A 13 3.77 20.07 -1.07
N ASP A 14 3.87 18.76 -1.23
CA ASP A 14 3.05 17.84 -0.45
C ASP A 14 3.56 17.80 1.00
N THR A 15 2.66 18.14 1.93
CA THR A 15 2.94 18.18 3.37
C THR A 15 2.01 17.26 4.16
N VAL A 16 1.13 16.53 3.49
CA VAL A 16 0.18 15.63 4.14
C VAL A 16 0.70 14.21 3.96
N ALA A 17 0.64 13.41 5.04
CA ALA A 17 1.01 12.03 4.96
C ALA A 17 -0.22 11.19 4.60
N PRO A 18 -0.09 10.17 3.73
CA PRO A 18 -1.21 9.31 3.37
C PRO A 18 -1.67 8.54 4.60
N THR A 19 -2.98 8.50 4.80
CA THR A 19 -3.61 7.69 5.86
C THR A 19 -4.38 6.55 5.23
N MET A 20 -4.34 5.38 5.87
CA MET A 20 -5.11 4.22 5.41
C MET A 20 -6.60 4.45 5.72
N THR A 21 -7.45 4.35 4.70
CA THR A 21 -8.90 4.55 4.82
C THR A 21 -9.65 3.23 4.94
N THR A 22 -9.20 2.20 4.24
CA THR A 22 -9.76 0.85 4.28
C THR A 22 -8.68 -0.20 4.10
N ASN A 23 -8.91 -1.40 4.62
CA ASN A 23 -8.08 -2.57 4.38
C ASN A 23 -8.94 -3.84 4.25
N THR A 24 -8.35 -4.93 3.75
CA THR A 24 -8.95 -6.26 3.78
C THR A 24 -9.30 -6.63 5.22
N THR A 25 -10.56 -7.04 5.45
CA THR A 25 -11.08 -7.46 6.75
C THR A 25 -12.02 -8.65 6.59
N GLY A 26 -12.25 -9.38 7.68
CA GLY A 26 -13.14 -10.54 7.69
C GLY A 26 -12.49 -11.82 7.17
N GLN A 27 -13.32 -12.79 6.78
CA GLN A 27 -12.86 -14.07 6.26
C GLN A 27 -12.53 -13.95 4.76
N ILE A 28 -11.31 -14.34 4.42
CA ILE A 28 -10.80 -14.38 3.04
C ILE A 28 -10.29 -15.79 2.74
N ALA A 29 -10.20 -16.15 1.45
CA ALA A 29 -9.55 -17.40 1.06
C ALA A 29 -8.05 -17.32 1.36
N SER A 30 -7.42 -18.46 1.66
CA SER A 30 -5.98 -18.53 1.99
C SER A 30 -5.07 -17.92 0.93
N SER A 31 -5.45 -18.02 -0.35
CA SER A 31 -4.71 -17.49 -1.49
C SER A 31 -5.09 -16.06 -1.89
N SER A 32 -5.83 -15.35 -1.03
CA SER A 32 -6.29 -13.98 -1.34
C SER A 32 -5.19 -12.95 -1.15
N ASP A 33 -5.19 -11.94 -2.01
CA ASP A 33 -4.39 -10.74 -1.81
C ASP A 33 -4.90 -9.92 -0.62
N LEU A 34 -3.98 -9.23 0.06
CA LEU A 34 -4.29 -8.20 1.04
C LEU A 34 -4.29 -6.83 0.35
N VAL A 35 -5.34 -6.04 0.56
CA VAL A 35 -5.54 -4.77 -0.12
C VAL A 35 -5.77 -3.67 0.91
N ALA A 36 -5.11 -2.53 0.73
CA ALA A 36 -5.30 -1.33 1.52
C ALA A 36 -5.49 -0.12 0.61
N THR A 37 -6.40 0.78 0.98
CA THR A 37 -6.67 2.04 0.26
C THR A 37 -6.28 3.22 1.13
N PHE A 38 -5.75 4.28 0.53
CA PHE A 38 -5.22 5.45 1.21
C PHE A 38 -5.98 6.75 0.88
N SER A 39 -5.80 7.77 1.74
CA SER A 39 -6.42 9.09 1.64
C SER A 39 -5.88 9.97 0.50
N GLU A 40 -4.75 9.60 -0.09
CA GLU A 40 -4.12 10.22 -1.25
C GLU A 40 -3.18 9.23 -1.94
N ALA A 41 -2.58 9.66 -3.06
CA ALA A 41 -1.66 8.83 -3.84
C ALA A 41 -0.47 8.39 -3.00
N ILE A 42 -0.07 7.13 -3.13
CA ILE A 42 1.10 6.58 -2.43
C ILE A 42 2.19 6.18 -3.42
N ALA A 43 3.42 6.09 -2.91
CA ALA A 43 4.58 5.60 -3.65
C ALA A 43 5.38 4.62 -2.79
N LYS A 44 6.06 3.67 -3.45
CA LYS A 44 6.97 2.76 -2.75
C LYS A 44 8.18 3.55 -2.24
N GLY A 45 8.48 3.39 -0.96
CA GLY A 45 9.72 3.85 -0.35
C GLY A 45 10.78 2.74 -0.29
N THR A 46 11.50 2.69 0.83
CA THR A 46 12.47 1.64 1.15
C THR A 46 12.00 0.84 2.37
N GLY A 47 12.39 -0.43 2.46
CA GLY A 47 12.10 -1.29 3.61
C GLY A 47 11.24 -2.49 3.23
N ASP A 48 10.59 -3.06 4.24
CA ASP A 48 9.85 -4.32 4.14
C ASP A 48 8.41 -4.18 4.67
N ILE A 49 7.53 -5.04 4.16
CA ILE A 49 6.20 -5.31 4.67
C ILE A 49 6.26 -6.62 5.46
N VAL A 50 5.79 -6.59 6.71
CA VAL A 50 5.78 -7.77 7.58
C VAL A 50 4.34 -8.16 7.85
N ILE A 51 3.98 -9.38 7.47
CA ILE A 51 2.70 -10.01 7.78
C ILE A 51 2.88 -10.80 9.07
N LYS A 52 2.01 -10.55 10.05
CA LYS A 52 2.08 -11.16 11.38
C LYS A 52 0.74 -11.71 11.78
N GLU A 53 0.73 -12.74 12.61
CA GLU A 53 -0.49 -13.15 13.28
C GLU A 53 -0.88 -12.12 14.35
N SER A 54 -2.15 -11.73 14.39
CA SER A 54 -2.62 -10.75 15.38
C SER A 54 -2.62 -11.28 16.81
N GLY A 55 -2.65 -12.61 16.98
CA GLY A 55 -2.77 -13.27 18.30
C GLY A 55 -1.49 -13.22 19.12
N ASP A 56 -0.37 -13.64 18.54
CA ASP A 56 0.93 -13.73 19.21
C ASP A 56 2.02 -12.85 18.58
N GLY A 57 1.72 -12.19 17.47
CA GLY A 57 2.67 -11.35 16.73
C GLY A 57 3.72 -12.13 15.95
N THR A 58 3.59 -13.45 15.83
CA THR A 58 4.50 -14.30 15.05
C THR A 58 4.53 -13.81 13.61
N VAL A 59 5.74 -13.67 13.06
CA VAL A 59 5.93 -13.28 11.67
C VAL A 59 5.59 -14.46 10.78
N PHE A 60 4.56 -14.30 9.96
CA PHE A 60 4.22 -15.24 8.90
C PHE A 60 5.15 -15.05 7.71
N GLU A 61 5.29 -13.80 7.27
CA GLU A 61 6.09 -13.48 6.09
C GLU A 61 6.68 -12.06 6.16
N THR A 62 7.86 -11.90 5.58
CA THR A 62 8.48 -10.59 5.32
C THR A 62 8.74 -10.43 3.84
N LEU A 63 8.15 -9.40 3.24
CA LEU A 63 8.23 -9.08 1.83
C LEU A 63 8.95 -7.74 1.66
N SER A 64 9.89 -7.66 0.71
CA SER A 64 10.47 -6.36 0.37
C SER A 64 9.40 -5.45 -0.27
N ILE A 65 9.37 -4.16 0.10
CA ILE A 65 8.46 -3.17 -0.52
C ILE A 65 8.66 -3.05 -2.03
N LEU A 66 9.87 -3.36 -2.50
CA LEU A 66 10.25 -3.34 -3.91
C LEU A 66 9.97 -4.68 -4.62
N GLY A 67 9.51 -5.70 -3.89
CA GLY A 67 9.17 -7.00 -4.44
C GLY A 67 7.99 -6.95 -5.42
N ASN A 68 7.93 -7.96 -6.29
CA ASN A 68 6.87 -8.11 -7.30
C ASN A 68 5.50 -8.43 -6.67
N ASN A 69 5.52 -9.02 -5.47
CA ASN A 69 4.36 -9.29 -4.63
C ASN A 69 3.62 -8.03 -4.17
N ILE A 70 4.25 -6.87 -4.29
CA ILE A 70 3.71 -5.59 -3.83
C ILE A 70 3.40 -4.73 -5.04
N THR A 71 2.16 -4.27 -5.18
CA THR A 71 1.77 -3.34 -6.24
C THR A 71 1.04 -2.14 -5.67
N ILE A 72 1.23 -0.99 -6.32
CA ILE A 72 0.48 0.23 -6.04
C ILE A 72 -0.27 0.58 -7.33
N GLY A 73 -1.57 0.81 -7.22
CA GLY A 73 -2.43 1.13 -8.34
C GLY A 73 -3.81 1.62 -7.88
N GLY A 74 -4.84 1.26 -8.63
CA GLY A 74 -6.20 1.75 -8.39
C GLY A 74 -6.38 3.21 -8.83
N VAL A 75 -7.44 3.85 -8.33
CA VAL A 75 -7.73 5.26 -8.60
C VAL A 75 -6.63 6.12 -7.99
N ASP A 76 -5.98 6.95 -8.81
CA ASP A 76 -4.90 7.87 -8.43
C ASP A 76 -3.73 7.23 -7.64
N ASN A 77 -3.40 5.96 -7.91
CA ASN A 77 -2.35 5.22 -7.18
C ASN A 77 -2.56 5.14 -5.66
N ARG A 78 -3.83 5.01 -5.22
CA ARG A 78 -4.21 5.01 -3.80
C ARG A 78 -4.41 3.63 -3.21
N THR A 79 -4.22 2.57 -3.98
CA THR A 79 -4.46 1.18 -3.55
C THR A 79 -3.13 0.43 -3.51
N LEU A 80 -2.80 -0.10 -2.33
CA LEU A 80 -1.72 -1.05 -2.11
C LEU A 80 -2.30 -2.46 -2.18
N THR A 81 -1.71 -3.33 -3.00
CA THR A 81 -2.01 -4.75 -3.05
C THR A 81 -0.76 -5.54 -2.69
N ILE A 82 -0.92 -6.46 -1.75
CA ILE A 82 0.12 -7.35 -1.22
C ILE A 82 -0.35 -8.77 -1.53
N ASN A 83 0.44 -9.48 -2.32
CA ASN A 83 0.23 -10.89 -2.65
C ASN A 83 1.23 -11.73 -1.84
N PRO A 84 0.81 -12.37 -0.73
CA PRO A 84 1.70 -13.24 0.05
C PRO A 84 2.34 -14.32 -0.85
N SER A 85 3.62 -14.67 -0.63
CA SER A 85 4.27 -15.68 -1.48
C SER A 85 3.79 -17.11 -1.20
N ALA A 86 3.20 -17.33 -0.02
CA ALA A 86 2.55 -18.55 0.38
C ALA A 86 1.10 -18.29 0.81
N ASP A 87 0.24 -19.29 0.63
CA ASP A 87 -1.13 -19.26 1.12
C ASP A 87 -1.17 -19.01 2.63
N LEU A 88 -2.03 -18.08 3.06
CA LEU A 88 -2.29 -17.81 4.47
C LEU A 88 -2.86 -19.05 5.16
N GLU A 89 -2.40 -19.34 6.37
CA GLU A 89 -2.90 -20.48 7.13
C GLU A 89 -4.37 -20.31 7.50
N SER A 90 -5.13 -21.40 7.39
CA SER A 90 -6.55 -21.43 7.76
C SER A 90 -6.73 -21.30 9.27
N ASN A 91 -7.81 -20.63 9.69
CA ASN A 91 -8.14 -20.37 11.10
C ASN A 91 -7.10 -19.52 11.86
N LYS A 92 -6.29 -18.73 11.15
CA LYS A 92 -5.43 -17.70 11.72
C LYS A 92 -6.01 -16.30 11.48
N SER A 93 -5.63 -15.38 12.36
CA SER A 93 -5.90 -13.94 12.22
C SER A 93 -4.59 -13.22 12.00
N TYR A 94 -4.54 -12.33 11.01
CA TYR A 94 -3.38 -11.51 10.66
C TYR A 94 -3.70 -10.04 10.87
#